data_AF-A0A165PX18-F1
#
_entry.id   AF-A0A165PX18-F1
#
_cell.length_a   1.000
_cell.length_b   1.000
_cell.length_c   1.000
_cell.angle_alpha   90.00
_cell.angle_beta   90.00
_cell.angle_gamma   90.00
#
_symmetry.space_group_name_H-M   'P 1'
#
loop_
_entity.id
_entity.type
_entity.pdbx_description
1 polymer ?
#
loop_
_entity_poly.entity_id
_entity_poly.type
_entity_poly.pdbx_seq_one_letter_code
_entity_poly.pdbx_strand_id
1 'polypeptide(L)'
;MTDVPPPATTAKPKVNKPTSFLPGAGPTEPPVLRKAPSTRSPFGALLSRTLPSYSGPYEVGVIDVEVPVVRQTFGNFIHHNVKRHHAENDPTLKGQRGLVMDTVMFSLFYPADAHQDKRKHDRVVWFPRLGQTIDGFLQMAERTPNNWYRAFAYPAAAAAIWGTTFPAHKDAPLLRPPTPSPPEPADSQRPNPPTPENRGKWPLVIFSHGVGCSRLMYSQMCGELASRGYVVAALEHRDGTSPSSKITDDKGNTKNVDWLQWSDLEWPDLETQPTDDTTLRRVQLDLRAAEVHEAIRVISRFATGQDIIRYSDPIQAPGVTTAESYDWSRWDSAVDWETPIMTGHSLGGTAALVVSARNEFNYDGVIVFDPATQRVQPWQGTIPHPLLVVNSEEFAVGREYAIFKEQIARTVKEPPHVYTIPGATHPSFSDVFLILPQRINELTGLKVSAEKVIELALGAVGDFLRGEGHKTRRRAVIGCHGNQGKGAREVTPIQPANGAAASGEEGEEPVHRKATQAWEKEKMRMIAGQEVVGDAGTTMQSLVGKGTIASDALMGQGTMPGQNPAGENVAGDGLPRRPVGKIGELVWHPYH
;
A
#
# COMPACT_ATOMS: atom_id res chain seq x y z
N MET A 1 31.57 -18.12 90.37
CA MET A 1 30.90 -16.99 91.05
C MET A 1 31.08 -15.79 90.13
N THR A 2 30.21 -15.64 89.13
CA THR A 2 28.87 -14.99 89.15
C THR A 2 29.00 -13.49 88.95
N ASP A 3 28.54 -12.99 87.80
CA ASP A 3 27.38 -12.08 87.78
C ASP A 3 26.72 -12.01 86.40
N VAL A 4 25.39 -11.95 86.43
CA VAL A 4 24.43 -11.96 85.32
C VAL A 4 23.85 -10.54 85.16
N PRO A 5 23.39 -10.13 83.96
CA PRO A 5 21.98 -9.74 83.87
C PRO A 5 21.22 -10.34 82.65
N PRO A 6 19.86 -10.43 82.69
CA PRO A 6 19.03 -11.22 81.78
C PRO A 6 18.22 -10.30 80.79
N PRO A 7 17.15 -10.77 80.10
CA PRO A 7 17.20 -11.18 78.69
C PRO A 7 16.37 -10.28 77.74
N ALA A 8 16.74 -10.24 76.45
CA ALA A 8 15.86 -9.80 75.38
C ALA A 8 15.23 -11.00 74.66
N THR A 9 13.91 -10.98 74.58
CA THR A 9 13.03 -12.05 74.10
C THR A 9 12.91 -12.11 72.57
N THR A 10 13.13 -13.33 72.07
CA THR A 10 12.36 -14.05 71.04
C THR A 10 12.21 -13.48 69.62
N ALA A 11 12.77 -14.19 68.63
CA ALA A 11 12.05 -15.28 67.94
C ALA A 11 13.03 -16.14 67.09
N LYS A 12 12.85 -17.46 67.16
CA LYS A 12 13.62 -18.49 66.46
C LYS A 12 12.95 -18.92 65.14
N PRO A 13 13.71 -19.52 64.21
CA PRO A 13 13.37 -19.69 62.80
C PRO A 13 12.61 -20.99 62.51
N LYS A 14 11.99 -21.10 61.33
CA LYS A 14 11.61 -22.40 60.76
C LYS A 14 11.94 -22.46 59.27
N VAL A 15 12.66 -23.51 58.92
CA VAL A 15 13.00 -23.92 57.56
C VAL A 15 12.27 -25.23 57.25
N ASN A 16 11.55 -25.20 56.11
CA ASN A 16 11.19 -26.21 55.11
C ASN A 16 10.40 -27.49 55.47
N LYS A 17 9.33 -27.77 54.68
CA LYS A 17 9.37 -28.66 53.48
C LYS A 17 8.03 -28.66 52.68
N PRO A 18 7.93 -29.26 51.47
CA PRO A 18 7.46 -28.63 50.22
C PRO A 18 6.08 -29.10 49.72
N THR A 19 5.47 -28.44 48.72
CA THR A 19 4.91 -29.05 47.48
C THR A 19 4.11 -28.10 46.56
N SER A 20 4.19 -28.44 45.26
CA SER A 20 3.26 -28.25 44.11
C SER A 20 2.99 -26.86 43.53
N PHE A 21 3.53 -26.69 42.33
CA PHE A 21 3.14 -25.80 41.25
C PHE A 21 1.75 -26.11 40.71
N LEU A 22 0.89 -25.09 40.59
CA LEU A 22 -0.07 -24.87 39.49
C LEU A 22 -0.41 -23.37 39.46
N PRO A 23 -0.13 -22.61 38.40
CA PRO A 23 -0.76 -21.31 38.18
C PRO A 23 -2.16 -21.53 37.61
N GLY A 24 -3.16 -20.94 38.25
CA GLY A 24 -4.56 -21.01 37.84
C GLY A 24 -4.83 -20.39 36.47
N ALA A 25 -5.79 -20.98 35.77
CA ALA A 25 -6.34 -20.48 34.51
C ALA A 25 -6.88 -19.04 34.69
N GLY A 26 -6.26 -18.08 34.00
CA GLY A 26 -6.82 -16.75 33.81
C GLY A 26 -8.00 -16.80 32.82
N PRO A 27 -9.00 -15.91 32.97
CA PRO A 27 -10.17 -15.93 32.11
C PRO A 27 -9.80 -15.59 30.67
N THR A 28 -10.27 -16.44 29.75
CA THR A 28 -10.29 -16.26 28.30
C THR A 28 -11.35 -15.23 27.92
N GLU A 29 -10.98 -13.95 27.91
CA GLU A 29 -11.71 -12.95 27.12
C GLU A 29 -10.97 -12.70 25.80
N PRO A 30 -11.64 -12.78 24.64
CA PRO A 30 -11.03 -12.40 23.37
C PRO A 30 -10.63 -10.92 23.41
N PRO A 31 -9.49 -10.53 22.80
CA PRO A 31 -9.01 -9.15 22.84
C PRO A 31 -10.08 -8.22 22.25
N VAL A 32 -10.59 -7.32 23.09
CA VAL A 32 -11.53 -6.28 22.68
C VAL A 32 -10.82 -5.35 21.70
N LEU A 33 -11.29 -5.33 20.45
CA LEU A 33 -10.92 -4.35 19.42
C LEU A 33 -11.03 -2.93 20.00
N ARG A 34 -9.90 -2.32 20.35
CA ARG A 34 -9.87 -0.90 20.72
C ARG A 34 -10.24 -0.09 19.48
N LYS A 35 -11.40 0.58 19.52
CA LYS A 35 -11.78 1.57 18.51
C LYS A 35 -10.66 2.62 18.42
N ALA A 36 -10.17 2.84 17.21
CA ALA A 36 -9.28 3.97 16.92
C ALA A 36 -9.94 5.27 17.44
N PRO A 37 -9.19 6.18 18.08
CA PRO A 37 -9.77 7.42 18.59
C PRO A 37 -10.41 8.22 17.46
N SER A 38 -11.72 8.49 17.59
CA SER A 38 -12.60 8.98 16.52
C SER A 38 -12.52 10.49 16.25
N THR A 39 -11.47 11.18 16.69
CA THR A 39 -11.34 12.62 16.46
C THR A 39 -9.88 13.01 16.27
N ARG A 40 -9.46 13.16 15.01
CA ARG A 40 -8.23 13.88 14.63
C ARG A 40 -8.57 15.24 14.06
N SER A 41 -7.59 16.15 14.15
CA SER A 41 -7.67 17.53 13.68
C SER A 41 -8.07 17.59 12.19
N PRO A 42 -8.91 18.56 11.76
CA PRO A 42 -9.24 18.79 10.35
C PRO A 42 -8.02 19.14 9.47
N PHE A 43 -6.83 19.29 10.06
CA PHE A 43 -5.56 19.51 9.38
C PHE A 43 -4.75 18.23 9.08
N GLY A 44 -5.27 17.02 9.34
CA GLY A 44 -4.57 15.75 9.06
C GLY A 44 -3.33 15.52 9.94
N ALA A 45 -2.40 14.65 9.51
CA ALA A 45 -1.14 14.41 10.22
C ALA A 45 -0.17 15.61 10.19
N LEU A 46 -0.52 16.73 9.54
CA LEU A 46 0.29 17.94 9.43
C LEU A 46 0.71 18.52 10.79
N LEU A 47 -0.11 18.31 11.84
CA LEU A 47 0.18 18.73 13.22
C LEU A 47 0.73 17.59 14.11
N SER A 48 0.35 16.33 13.88
CA SER A 48 0.87 15.19 14.67
C SER A 48 2.25 14.72 14.21
N ARG A 49 2.62 15.03 12.95
CA ARG A 49 3.84 14.60 12.23
C ARG A 49 4.08 13.09 12.28
N THR A 50 3.02 12.32 12.55
CA THR A 50 3.07 10.85 12.63
C THR A 50 1.78 10.25 12.12
N LEU A 51 1.93 9.21 11.30
CA LEU A 51 0.84 8.38 10.79
C LEU A 51 -0.01 7.76 11.93
N PRO A 52 -1.24 7.28 11.64
CA PRO A 52 -2.07 6.60 12.63
C PRO A 52 -1.36 5.44 13.33
N SER A 53 -1.57 5.30 14.65
CA SER A 53 -1.10 4.13 15.41
C SER A 53 -1.70 2.84 14.84
N TYR A 54 -0.92 1.77 14.86
CA TYR A 54 -1.40 0.45 14.49
C TYR A 54 -2.36 -0.10 15.54
N SER A 55 -3.31 -0.91 15.10
CA SER A 55 -4.41 -1.41 15.93
C SER A 55 -4.27 -2.85 16.40
N GLY A 56 -3.24 -3.57 15.92
CA GLY A 56 -2.93 -4.92 16.37
C GLY A 56 -2.27 -4.98 17.75
N PRO A 57 -2.18 -6.18 18.35
CA PRO A 57 -1.67 -6.37 19.71
C PRO A 57 -0.15 -6.23 19.84
N TYR A 58 0.60 -6.36 18.74
CA TYR A 58 2.07 -6.32 18.77
C TYR A 58 2.60 -4.93 18.46
N GLU A 59 3.62 -4.51 19.21
CA GLU A 59 4.49 -3.40 18.81
C GLU A 59 5.21 -3.78 17.51
N VAL A 60 5.52 -2.78 16.69
CA VAL A 60 6.08 -3.00 15.34
C VAL A 60 7.51 -2.49 15.27
N GLY A 61 8.42 -3.36 14.89
CA GLY A 61 9.79 -3.02 14.51
C GLY A 61 9.88 -2.74 13.01
N VAL A 62 10.91 -1.99 12.62
CA VAL A 62 11.28 -1.83 11.21
C VAL A 62 12.80 -1.88 11.03
N ILE A 63 13.28 -2.62 10.03
CA ILE A 63 14.69 -2.66 9.63
C ILE A 63 14.77 -2.61 8.09
N ASP A 64 15.71 -1.82 7.57
CA ASP A 64 16.03 -1.80 6.14
C ASP A 64 17.10 -2.84 5.84
N VAL A 65 16.88 -3.64 4.79
CA VAL A 65 17.79 -4.67 4.32
C VAL A 65 18.12 -4.41 2.86
N GLU A 66 19.41 -4.29 2.55
CA GLU A 66 19.93 -4.24 1.19
C GLU A 66 21.06 -5.27 1.05
N VAL A 67 20.90 -6.23 0.14
CA VAL A 67 21.88 -7.32 -0.06
C VAL A 67 22.30 -7.37 -1.53
N PRO A 68 23.61 -7.46 -1.83
CA PRO A 68 24.10 -7.73 -3.18
C PRO A 68 23.61 -9.08 -3.70
N VAL A 69 23.19 -9.13 -4.97
CA VAL A 69 22.70 -10.34 -5.63
C VAL A 69 23.51 -10.61 -6.91
N VAL A 70 23.31 -11.78 -7.50
CA VAL A 70 23.89 -12.07 -8.81
C VAL A 70 23.30 -11.09 -9.83
N ARG A 71 24.16 -10.38 -10.54
CA ARG A 71 23.76 -9.38 -11.53
C ARG A 71 22.85 -9.99 -12.59
N GLN A 72 21.66 -9.39 -12.75
CA GLN A 72 20.69 -9.75 -13.80
C GLN A 72 20.39 -8.53 -14.67
N THR A 73 19.97 -8.75 -15.92
CA THR A 73 19.63 -7.70 -16.88
C THR A 73 18.30 -8.01 -17.54
N PHE A 74 17.43 -7.01 -17.69
CA PHE A 74 16.07 -7.14 -18.17
C PHE A 74 15.81 -6.16 -19.32
N GLY A 75 15.27 -6.67 -20.42
CA GLY A 75 15.09 -5.90 -21.65
C GLY A 75 16.42 -5.55 -22.33
N ASN A 76 16.34 -4.78 -23.41
CA ASN A 76 17.46 -4.47 -24.31
C ASN A 76 17.50 -3.00 -24.73
N PHE A 77 16.62 -2.16 -24.16
CA PHE A 77 16.48 -0.77 -24.55
C PHE A 77 17.71 0.05 -24.20
N ILE A 78 17.91 1.16 -24.92
CA ILE A 78 19.00 2.11 -24.73
C ILE A 78 18.40 3.42 -24.27
N HIS A 79 18.98 4.06 -23.26
CA HIS A 79 18.53 5.38 -22.84
C HIS A 79 19.14 6.45 -23.76
N HIS A 80 18.35 7.05 -24.65
CA HIS A 80 18.82 7.99 -25.68
C HIS A 80 19.36 9.30 -25.10
N ASN A 81 18.71 9.81 -24.04
CA ASN A 81 19.01 11.12 -23.46
C ASN A 81 19.95 11.02 -22.25
N VAL A 82 21.22 10.75 -22.48
CA VAL A 82 22.33 10.92 -21.51
C VAL A 82 22.63 12.42 -21.24
N LYS A 83 21.64 13.31 -21.39
CA LYS A 83 21.76 14.75 -21.08
C LYS A 83 20.49 15.34 -20.45
N ARG A 84 20.45 15.28 -19.11
CA ARG A 84 20.06 16.39 -18.22
C ARG A 84 20.66 16.11 -16.83
N HIS A 85 21.88 16.57 -16.64
CA HIS A 85 22.65 16.70 -15.38
C HIS A 85 23.19 15.45 -14.65
N HIS A 86 22.60 14.25 -14.72
CA HIS A 86 23.06 13.12 -13.87
C HIS A 86 24.01 12.11 -14.55
N ALA A 87 23.88 11.90 -15.87
CA ALA A 87 24.64 10.85 -16.57
C ALA A 87 26.08 11.24 -16.97
N GLU A 88 26.48 12.52 -16.86
CA GLU A 88 27.87 12.93 -17.14
C GLU A 88 28.86 12.46 -16.05
N ASN A 89 28.37 12.08 -14.87
CA ASN A 89 29.19 11.61 -13.75
C ASN A 89 29.09 10.10 -13.49
N ASP A 90 28.29 9.36 -14.25
CA ASP A 90 28.14 7.90 -14.11
C ASP A 90 28.55 7.16 -15.40
N PRO A 91 29.80 6.65 -15.48
CA PRO A 91 30.30 5.87 -16.61
C PRO A 91 29.50 4.60 -16.89
N THR A 92 28.70 4.11 -15.93
CA THR A 92 27.97 2.85 -16.05
C THR A 92 26.71 2.96 -16.91
N LEU A 93 26.15 4.17 -17.07
CA LEU A 93 24.92 4.40 -17.86
C LEU A 93 25.19 4.55 -19.37
N LYS A 94 26.43 4.89 -19.75
CA LYS A 94 26.79 5.14 -21.16
C LYS A 94 26.94 3.80 -21.90
N GLY A 95 25.90 3.39 -22.61
CA GLY A 95 25.85 2.13 -23.36
C GLY A 95 25.28 0.93 -22.59
N GLN A 96 24.74 1.16 -21.38
CA GLN A 96 23.99 0.13 -20.66
C GLN A 96 22.68 -0.16 -21.40
N ARG A 97 22.40 -1.45 -21.59
CA ARG A 97 21.15 -1.93 -22.19
C ARG A 97 20.24 -2.48 -21.10
N GLY A 98 18.96 -2.12 -21.18
CA GLY A 98 17.92 -2.59 -20.29
C GLY A 98 18.09 -2.13 -18.83
N LEU A 99 17.27 -2.73 -17.97
CA LEU A 99 17.36 -2.57 -16.51
C LEU A 99 18.35 -3.56 -15.93
N VAL A 100 18.98 -3.21 -14.82
CA VAL A 100 19.94 -4.07 -14.14
C VAL A 100 19.63 -4.17 -12.66
N MET A 101 19.72 -5.39 -12.15
CA MET A 101 19.56 -5.72 -10.74
C MET A 101 20.90 -6.17 -10.17
N ASP A 102 21.51 -5.34 -9.31
CA ASP A 102 22.77 -5.62 -8.62
C ASP A 102 22.57 -5.88 -7.11
N THR A 103 21.50 -5.31 -6.52
CA THR A 103 21.07 -5.55 -5.13
C THR A 103 19.57 -5.80 -5.07
N VAL A 104 19.12 -6.42 -3.98
CA VAL A 104 17.71 -6.43 -3.58
C VAL A 104 17.57 -5.58 -2.31
N MET A 105 16.53 -4.74 -2.24
CA MET A 105 16.27 -3.88 -1.08
C MET A 105 14.81 -4.00 -0.64
N PHE A 106 14.61 -4.13 0.67
CA PHE A 106 13.29 -4.09 1.28
C PHE A 106 13.36 -3.56 2.72
N SER A 107 12.25 -3.00 3.21
CA SER A 107 12.03 -2.76 4.64
C SER A 107 11.24 -3.93 5.22
N LEU A 108 11.72 -4.53 6.30
CA LEU A 108 10.97 -5.49 7.08
C LEU A 108 10.18 -4.77 8.17
N PHE A 109 8.86 -4.91 8.18
CA PHE A 109 7.99 -4.55 9.30
C PHE A 109 7.61 -5.85 10.04
N TYR A 110 7.75 -5.89 11.36
CA TYR A 110 7.60 -7.14 12.11
C TYR A 110 7.14 -6.92 13.56
N PRO A 111 6.53 -7.93 14.21
CA PRO A 111 6.27 -7.92 15.65
C PRO A 111 7.57 -7.76 16.43
N ALA A 112 7.69 -6.74 17.27
CA ALA A 112 8.93 -6.42 17.97
C ALA A 112 8.81 -6.52 19.49
N ASP A 113 9.92 -6.93 20.11
CA ASP A 113 10.13 -6.90 21.56
C ASP A 113 10.63 -5.50 21.96
N ALA A 114 9.74 -4.51 21.89
CA ALA A 114 10.05 -3.11 22.19
C ALA A 114 10.06 -2.78 23.69
N HIS A 115 9.78 -3.75 24.57
CA HIS A 115 9.65 -3.53 26.02
C HIS A 115 10.98 -3.36 26.76
N GLN A 116 12.11 -3.79 26.17
CA GLN A 116 13.39 -3.81 26.88
C GLN A 116 14.11 -2.46 26.90
N ASP A 117 13.73 -1.50 26.06
CA ASP A 117 14.38 -0.19 26.02
C ASP A 117 13.35 0.92 26.23
N LYS A 118 13.54 1.72 27.29
CA LYS A 118 12.83 3.00 27.51
C LYS A 118 13.23 4.05 26.47
N ARG A 119 13.45 3.67 25.21
CA ARG A 119 13.67 4.59 24.10
C ARG A 119 12.35 5.26 23.76
N LYS A 120 12.04 6.29 24.55
CA LYS A 120 11.04 7.29 24.20
C LYS A 120 11.39 7.83 22.80
N HIS A 121 10.63 7.40 21.80
CA HIS A 121 10.51 8.03 20.48
C HIS A 121 11.56 7.72 19.39
N ASP A 122 11.87 6.45 19.12
CA ASP A 122 12.56 6.05 17.87
C ASP A 122 11.56 5.88 16.70
N ARG A 123 10.75 6.93 16.44
CA ARG A 123 9.85 6.93 15.29
C ARG A 123 10.67 7.04 14.00
N VAL A 124 10.34 6.22 13.00
CA VAL A 124 11.07 6.21 11.73
C VAL A 124 10.52 7.24 10.76
N VAL A 125 11.44 7.96 10.09
CA VAL A 125 11.11 8.99 9.11
C VAL A 125 10.54 8.35 7.85
N TRP A 126 9.39 8.84 7.39
CA TRP A 126 8.64 8.30 6.24
C TRP A 126 9.35 8.56 4.91
N PHE A 127 9.97 9.72 4.74
CA PHE A 127 10.84 10.03 3.60
C PHE A 127 12.25 10.43 4.09
N PRO A 128 13.19 9.47 4.16
CA PRO A 128 14.54 9.77 4.60
C PRO A 128 15.31 10.68 3.61
N ARG A 129 14.84 10.80 2.35
CA ARG A 129 15.53 11.53 1.27
C ARG A 129 14.65 12.52 0.52
N LEU A 130 14.12 13.47 1.27
CA LEU A 130 13.16 14.47 0.80
C LEU A 130 13.55 15.15 -0.53
N GLY A 131 14.82 15.55 -0.71
CA GLY A 131 15.24 16.25 -1.92
C GLY A 131 15.17 15.40 -3.18
N GLN A 132 15.69 14.17 -3.12
CA GLN A 132 15.64 13.21 -4.22
C GLN A 132 14.18 12.85 -4.55
N THR A 133 13.37 12.61 -3.52
CA THR A 133 11.93 12.30 -3.68
C THR A 133 11.19 13.42 -4.43
N ILE A 134 11.42 14.68 -4.05
CA ILE A 134 10.77 15.81 -4.74
C ILE A 134 11.25 15.91 -6.19
N ASP A 135 12.56 15.78 -6.45
CA ASP A 135 13.08 15.83 -7.82
C ASP A 135 12.52 14.69 -8.69
N GLY A 136 12.35 13.48 -8.14
CA GLY A 136 11.71 12.36 -8.85
C GLY A 136 10.23 12.58 -9.15
N PHE A 137 9.46 13.14 -8.20
CA PHE A 137 8.07 13.55 -8.47
C PHE A 137 7.98 14.61 -9.58
N LEU A 138 8.92 15.56 -9.62
CA LEU A 138 8.99 16.57 -10.67
C LEU A 138 9.29 15.97 -12.05
N GLN A 139 10.19 14.98 -12.10
CA GLN A 139 10.49 14.23 -13.33
C GLN A 139 9.28 13.45 -13.81
N MET A 140 8.59 12.74 -12.90
CA MET A 140 7.36 11.98 -13.19
C MET A 140 6.24 12.85 -13.77
N ALA A 141 6.13 14.12 -13.36
CA ALA A 141 5.09 15.03 -13.82
C ALA A 141 5.36 15.64 -15.22
N GLU A 142 6.43 15.24 -15.91
CA GLU A 142 6.90 15.80 -17.20
C GLU A 142 7.06 17.33 -17.19
N ARG A 143 7.10 17.95 -16.01
CA ARG A 143 7.23 19.40 -15.88
C ARG A 143 8.70 19.71 -15.66
N THR A 144 9.39 20.22 -16.68
CA THR A 144 10.61 21.00 -16.44
C THR A 144 10.20 22.21 -15.61
N PRO A 145 10.56 22.28 -14.32
CA PRO A 145 10.04 23.34 -13.49
C PRO A 145 10.65 24.65 -13.95
N ASN A 146 9.81 25.66 -14.23
CA ASN A 146 10.33 27.01 -14.16
C ASN A 146 10.84 27.25 -12.73
N ASN A 147 11.88 28.07 -12.56
CA ASN A 147 12.49 28.32 -11.24
C ASN A 147 11.46 28.79 -10.20
N TRP A 148 10.38 29.41 -10.67
CA TRP A 148 9.23 29.84 -9.86
C TRP A 148 8.45 28.66 -9.26
N TYR A 149 8.14 27.61 -10.03
CA TYR A 149 7.43 26.43 -9.53
C TYR A 149 8.26 25.67 -8.48
N ARG A 150 9.58 25.51 -8.71
CA ARG A 150 10.50 24.99 -7.70
C ARG A 150 10.51 25.84 -6.43
N ALA A 151 10.49 27.17 -6.56
CA ALA A 151 10.50 28.06 -5.41
C ALA A 151 9.25 27.97 -4.51
N PHE A 152 8.11 27.47 -5.00
CA PHE A 152 6.86 27.39 -4.23
C PHE A 152 6.33 25.97 -3.97
N ALA A 153 6.44 25.06 -4.94
CA ALA A 153 6.04 23.66 -4.76
C ALA A 153 7.00 22.91 -3.83
N TYR A 154 8.30 23.22 -3.90
CA TYR A 154 9.33 22.56 -3.09
C TYR A 154 9.17 22.88 -1.60
N PRO A 155 8.99 24.16 -1.15
CA PRO A 155 8.72 24.43 0.25
C PRO A 155 7.40 23.85 0.75
N ALA A 156 6.36 23.77 -0.09
CA ALA A 156 5.06 23.20 0.29
C ALA A 156 5.13 21.68 0.46
N ALA A 157 5.71 20.96 -0.51
CA ALA A 157 5.93 19.51 -0.42
C ALA A 157 6.90 19.17 0.72
N ALA A 158 7.98 19.94 0.85
CA ALA A 158 8.91 19.80 1.97
C ALA A 158 8.21 20.03 3.30
N ALA A 159 7.40 21.09 3.46
CA ALA A 159 6.67 21.33 4.71
C ALA A 159 5.63 20.25 5.04
N ALA A 160 4.98 19.66 4.04
CA ALA A 160 4.01 18.59 4.24
C ALA A 160 4.67 17.26 4.66
N ILE A 161 5.88 16.98 4.16
CA ILE A 161 6.53 15.68 4.27
C ILE A 161 7.63 15.67 5.34
N TRP A 162 8.34 16.78 5.54
CA TRP A 162 9.50 16.88 6.41
C TRP A 162 9.17 16.49 7.85
N GLY A 163 9.90 15.51 8.37
CA GLY A 163 9.75 15.04 9.74
C GLY A 163 8.46 14.25 9.97
N THR A 164 7.73 13.88 8.91
CA THR A 164 6.66 12.90 9.00
C THR A 164 7.27 11.54 9.32
N THR A 165 6.68 10.88 10.31
CA THR A 165 7.13 9.59 10.81
C THR A 165 6.00 8.57 10.83
N PHE A 166 6.33 7.29 10.98
CA PHE A 166 5.36 6.23 11.22
C PHE A 166 5.64 5.51 12.55
N PRO A 167 4.63 4.90 13.20
CA PRO A 167 4.72 4.39 14.56
C PRO A 167 5.37 3.00 14.63
N ALA A 168 6.59 2.86 14.13
CA ALA A 168 7.42 1.67 14.26
C ALA A 168 8.74 2.01 14.97
N HIS A 169 9.34 1.01 15.63
CA HIS A 169 10.61 1.09 16.33
C HIS A 169 11.74 0.64 15.41
N LYS A 170 12.69 1.53 15.12
CA LYS A 170 13.83 1.19 14.27
C LYS A 170 14.71 0.13 14.95
N ASP A 171 15.10 -0.89 14.19
CA ASP A 171 16.10 -1.90 14.58
C ASP A 171 15.77 -2.62 15.91
N ALA A 172 14.49 -2.62 16.32
CA ALA A 172 14.05 -3.29 17.54
C ALA A 172 14.16 -4.82 17.39
N PRO A 173 14.50 -5.58 18.44
CA PRO A 173 14.61 -7.03 18.32
C PRO A 173 13.28 -7.68 17.90
N LEU A 174 13.33 -8.67 17.00
CA LEU A 174 12.17 -9.47 16.61
C LEU A 174 11.55 -10.14 17.86
N LEU A 175 10.23 -10.05 17.98
CA LEU A 175 9.46 -10.80 18.98
C LEU A 175 9.38 -12.26 18.54
N ARG A 176 9.59 -13.21 19.46
CA ARG A 176 9.44 -14.63 19.11
C ARG A 176 7.98 -14.96 18.79
N PRO A 177 7.72 -15.79 17.76
CA PRO A 177 6.37 -16.22 17.42
C PRO A 177 5.74 -17.00 18.57
N PRO A 178 4.41 -16.96 18.70
CA PRO A 178 3.71 -17.76 19.70
C PRO A 178 3.92 -19.26 19.42
N THR A 179 3.86 -20.07 20.48
CA THR A 179 3.83 -21.53 20.32
C THR A 179 2.62 -21.92 19.48
N PRO A 180 2.76 -22.80 18.47
CA PRO A 180 1.64 -23.22 17.65
C PRO A 180 0.57 -23.90 18.51
N SER A 181 -0.68 -23.61 18.21
CA SER A 181 -1.82 -24.31 18.80
C SER A 181 -1.78 -25.79 18.39
N PRO A 182 -2.32 -26.71 19.22
CA PRO A 182 -2.46 -28.11 18.82
C PRO A 182 -3.20 -28.19 17.47
N PRO A 183 -2.74 -29.03 16.52
CA PRO A 183 -3.39 -29.15 15.21
C PRO A 183 -4.86 -29.52 15.39
N GLU A 184 -5.75 -28.87 14.64
CA GLU A 184 -7.14 -29.28 14.58
C GLU A 184 -7.25 -30.73 14.09
N PRO A 185 -8.31 -31.47 14.47
CA PRO A 185 -8.52 -32.85 14.02
C PRO A 185 -8.43 -32.94 12.50
N ALA A 186 -7.72 -33.96 11.99
CA ALA A 186 -7.45 -34.17 10.56
C ALA A 186 -8.69 -34.24 9.63
N ASP A 187 -9.90 -34.25 10.19
CA ASP A 187 -11.18 -34.24 9.49
C ASP A 187 -11.68 -32.83 9.10
N SER A 188 -10.99 -31.76 9.50
CA SER A 188 -11.32 -30.41 9.03
C SER A 188 -10.88 -30.25 7.57
N GLN A 189 -11.83 -30.29 6.62
CA GLN A 189 -11.60 -29.95 5.20
C GLN A 189 -11.15 -28.49 4.96
N ARG A 190 -10.87 -27.70 6.01
CA ARG A 190 -10.49 -26.30 5.90
C ARG A 190 -8.95 -26.21 5.82
N PRO A 191 -8.39 -25.50 4.82
CA PRO A 191 -6.96 -25.24 4.79
C PRO A 191 -6.56 -24.45 6.04
N ASN A 192 -5.42 -24.82 6.66
CA ASN A 192 -4.88 -24.13 7.83
C ASN A 192 -4.46 -22.70 7.42
N PRO A 193 -5.12 -21.65 7.92
CA PRO A 193 -4.84 -20.30 7.48
C PRO A 193 -3.44 -19.85 7.93
N PRO A 194 -2.75 -19.00 7.15
CA PRO A 194 -1.47 -18.40 7.51
C PRO A 194 -1.63 -17.42 8.67
N THR A 195 -1.74 -17.95 9.87
CA THR A 195 -1.74 -17.18 11.11
C THR A 195 -0.61 -17.67 12.03
N PRO A 196 -0.07 -16.78 12.89
CA PRO A 196 1.00 -17.14 13.80
C PRO A 196 0.67 -18.33 14.69
N GLU A 197 -0.58 -18.40 15.15
CA GLU A 197 -1.07 -19.44 16.05
C GLU A 197 -1.11 -20.82 15.38
N ASN A 198 -1.26 -20.87 14.06
CA ASN A 198 -1.30 -22.12 13.30
C ASN A 198 0.08 -22.57 12.84
N ARG A 199 0.97 -21.62 12.53
CA ARG A 199 2.29 -21.91 11.96
C ARG A 199 3.38 -22.07 13.01
N GLY A 200 3.22 -21.48 14.20
CA GLY A 200 4.30 -21.38 15.19
C GLY A 200 5.47 -20.52 14.72
N LYS A 201 5.24 -19.76 13.64
CA LYS A 201 6.16 -18.86 12.94
C LYS A 201 5.34 -17.66 12.46
N TRP A 202 5.99 -16.52 12.26
CA TRP A 202 5.35 -15.36 11.65
C TRP A 202 5.19 -15.58 10.14
N PRO A 203 3.97 -15.53 9.58
CA PRO A 203 3.78 -15.62 8.13
C PRO A 203 4.43 -14.44 7.41
N LEU A 204 5.13 -14.72 6.31
CA LEU A 204 5.78 -13.72 5.48
C LEU A 204 4.81 -13.11 4.46
N VAL A 205 4.72 -11.78 4.44
CA VAL A 205 4.03 -11.00 3.42
C VAL A 205 5.09 -10.25 2.61
N ILE A 206 5.05 -10.38 1.29
CA ILE A 206 5.84 -9.58 0.36
C ILE A 206 4.96 -8.44 -0.15
N PHE A 207 5.44 -7.20 -0.10
CA PHE A 207 4.69 -6.03 -0.57
C PHE A 207 5.41 -5.31 -1.70
N SER A 208 4.77 -5.19 -2.87
CA SER A 208 5.25 -4.47 -4.05
C SER A 208 4.50 -3.13 -4.22
N HIS A 209 5.23 -2.02 -4.29
CA HIS A 209 4.66 -0.67 -4.38
C HIS A 209 4.20 -0.31 -5.81
N GLY A 210 3.29 0.67 -5.94
CA GLY A 210 2.90 1.24 -7.24
C GLY A 210 3.99 2.06 -7.92
N VAL A 211 3.73 2.50 -9.16
CA VAL A 211 4.57 3.49 -9.85
C VAL A 211 4.51 4.82 -9.10
N GLY A 212 5.62 5.56 -9.07
CA GLY A 212 5.72 6.84 -8.36
C GLY A 212 5.72 6.68 -6.84
N CYS A 213 5.88 5.45 -6.34
CA CYS A 213 5.92 5.14 -4.91
C CYS A 213 7.26 4.52 -4.48
N SER A 214 7.49 4.44 -3.18
CA SER A 214 8.65 3.77 -2.56
C SER A 214 8.20 2.76 -1.51
N ARG A 215 9.14 1.97 -0.96
CA ARG A 215 8.86 0.94 0.06
C ARG A 215 8.18 1.49 1.33
N LEU A 216 8.38 2.77 1.63
CA LEU A 216 7.86 3.42 2.85
C LEU A 216 6.49 4.07 2.65
N MET A 217 6.01 4.23 1.41
CA MET A 217 4.72 4.88 1.12
C MET A 217 3.48 4.02 1.41
N TYR A 218 3.69 2.83 1.98
CA TYR A 218 2.64 1.90 2.42
C TYR A 218 2.87 1.45 3.87
N SER A 219 3.63 2.23 4.64
CA SER A 219 3.99 1.92 6.02
C SER A 219 2.77 1.73 6.93
N GLN A 220 1.63 2.38 6.64
CA GLN A 220 0.40 2.12 7.37
C GLN A 220 -0.11 0.68 7.16
N MET A 221 -0.17 0.20 5.92
CA MET A 221 -0.62 -1.17 5.65
C MET A 221 0.39 -2.20 6.14
N CYS A 222 1.68 -1.99 5.86
CA CYS A 222 2.74 -2.89 6.31
C CYS A 222 2.81 -2.98 7.85
N GLY A 223 2.71 -1.84 8.54
CA GLY A 223 2.72 -1.79 9.99
C GLY A 223 1.45 -2.36 10.63
N GLU A 224 0.27 -2.15 10.04
CA GLU A 224 -0.95 -2.78 10.54
C GLU A 224 -0.90 -4.31 10.40
N LEU A 225 -0.40 -4.85 9.29
CA LEU A 225 -0.16 -6.29 9.16
C LEU A 225 0.87 -6.77 10.19
N ALA A 226 1.98 -6.06 10.35
CA ALA A 226 3.00 -6.41 11.34
C ALA A 226 2.45 -6.44 12.77
N SER A 227 1.66 -5.44 13.15
CA SER A 227 1.01 -5.39 14.48
C SER A 227 0.05 -6.55 14.74
N ARG A 228 -0.38 -7.27 13.68
CA ARG A 228 -1.27 -8.45 13.74
C ARG A 228 -0.52 -9.78 13.64
N GLY A 229 0.81 -9.75 13.67
CA GLY A 229 1.62 -10.96 13.66
C GLY A 229 2.05 -11.41 12.27
N TYR A 230 2.32 -10.48 11.36
CA TYR A 230 2.91 -10.81 10.06
C TYR A 230 4.31 -10.21 9.97
N VAL A 231 5.24 -10.87 9.29
CA VAL A 231 6.47 -10.20 8.84
C VAL A 231 6.20 -9.67 7.44
N VAL A 232 6.34 -8.37 7.23
CA VAL A 232 6.08 -7.73 5.93
C VAL A 232 7.37 -7.20 5.33
N ALA A 233 7.80 -7.75 4.19
CA ALA A 233 8.90 -7.24 3.40
C ALA A 233 8.36 -6.29 2.31
N ALA A 234 8.47 -4.98 2.56
CA ALA A 234 8.13 -3.96 1.57
C ALA A 234 9.32 -3.69 0.66
N LEU A 235 9.24 -4.12 -0.60
CA LEU A 235 10.34 -3.99 -1.56
C LEU A 235 10.49 -2.54 -2.02
N GLU A 236 11.71 -2.14 -2.33
CA GLU A 236 12.00 -0.92 -3.10
C GLU A 236 12.52 -1.33 -4.48
N HIS A 237 11.71 -1.13 -5.50
CA HIS A 237 12.04 -1.57 -6.85
C HIS A 237 13.10 -0.68 -7.50
N ARG A 238 14.12 -1.30 -8.11
CA ARG A 238 15.24 -0.64 -8.83
C ARG A 238 14.97 -0.49 -10.32
N ASP A 239 13.71 -0.49 -10.70
CA ASP A 239 13.21 -0.50 -12.07
C ASP A 239 12.98 0.91 -12.65
N GLY A 240 13.32 1.97 -11.90
CA GLY A 240 13.11 3.37 -12.28
C GLY A 240 11.67 3.85 -12.08
N THR A 241 10.85 3.12 -11.31
CA THR A 241 9.47 3.53 -10.99
C THR A 241 9.33 4.26 -9.66
N SER A 242 10.34 4.18 -8.78
CA SER A 242 10.36 4.92 -7.52
C SER A 242 10.79 6.37 -7.75
N PRO A 243 10.22 7.36 -7.04
CA PRO A 243 10.65 8.76 -7.15
C PRO A 243 12.06 8.95 -6.58
N SER A 244 12.57 8.03 -5.77
CA SER A 244 13.92 8.12 -5.24
C SER A 244 14.41 6.78 -4.73
N SER A 245 15.49 6.26 -5.32
CA SER A 245 16.17 5.07 -4.80
C SER A 245 17.70 5.19 -4.89
N LYS A 246 18.43 4.45 -4.04
CA LYS A 246 19.89 4.25 -4.13
C LYS A 246 20.17 2.77 -4.22
N ILE A 247 21.18 2.41 -4.97
CA ILE A 247 21.91 1.16 -4.80
C ILE A 247 23.18 1.45 -4.00
N THR A 248 23.48 0.62 -3.02
CA THR A 248 24.77 0.62 -2.32
C THR A 248 25.52 -0.66 -2.71
N ASP A 249 26.64 -0.52 -3.41
CA ASP A 249 27.43 -1.65 -3.85
C ASP A 249 28.18 -2.32 -2.69
N ASP A 250 28.85 -3.42 -3.00
CA ASP A 250 29.57 -4.25 -2.04
C ASP A 250 30.76 -3.52 -1.38
N LYS A 251 31.22 -2.42 -1.97
CA LYS A 251 32.30 -1.55 -1.47
C LYS A 251 31.78 -0.31 -0.75
N GLY A 252 30.46 -0.16 -0.63
CA GLY A 252 29.82 1.00 -0.01
C GLY A 252 29.69 2.21 -0.94
N ASN A 253 30.01 2.08 -2.23
CA ASN A 253 29.72 3.14 -3.20
C ASN A 253 28.23 3.20 -3.45
N THR A 254 27.71 4.39 -3.65
CA THR A 254 26.27 4.59 -3.82
C THR A 254 25.95 5.13 -5.20
N LYS A 255 24.96 4.54 -5.85
CA LYS A 255 24.41 4.98 -7.13
C LYS A 255 22.94 5.36 -6.97
N ASN A 256 22.53 6.52 -7.47
CA ASN A 256 21.12 6.88 -7.52
C ASN A 256 20.43 6.12 -8.65
N VAL A 257 19.20 5.67 -8.37
CA VAL A 257 18.28 5.17 -9.39
C VAL A 257 17.21 6.24 -9.56
N ASP A 258 17.25 6.88 -10.72
CA ASP A 258 16.36 7.97 -11.09
C ASP A 258 15.10 7.44 -11.78
N TRP A 259 14.10 8.31 -11.92
CA TRP A 259 12.88 7.99 -12.64
C TRP A 259 13.18 7.68 -14.11
N LEU A 260 12.64 6.55 -14.60
CA LEU A 260 12.82 6.13 -15.98
C LEU A 260 11.58 6.48 -16.80
N GLN A 261 11.73 7.47 -17.68
CA GLN A 261 10.69 7.88 -18.60
C GLN A 261 10.73 7.02 -19.87
N TRP A 262 9.57 6.48 -20.27
CA TRP A 262 9.47 5.56 -21.42
C TRP A 262 9.86 6.22 -22.75
N SER A 263 9.56 7.51 -22.92
CA SER A 263 9.95 8.29 -24.10
C SER A 263 11.46 8.58 -24.17
N ASP A 264 12.16 8.36 -23.05
CA ASP A 264 13.62 8.23 -22.87
C ASP A 264 14.32 7.17 -23.73
N LEU A 265 13.57 6.16 -24.19
CA LEU A 265 14.13 4.84 -24.50
C LEU A 265 14.08 4.48 -25.98
N GLU A 266 15.21 3.98 -26.49
CA GLU A 266 15.32 3.30 -27.78
C GLU A 266 15.14 1.82 -27.60
N TRP A 267 14.32 1.19 -28.43
CA TRP A 267 14.18 -0.25 -28.46
C TRP A 267 14.78 -0.78 -29.77
N PRO A 268 16.07 -1.19 -29.78
CA PRO A 268 16.76 -1.53 -31.03
C PRO A 268 16.19 -2.76 -31.74
N ASP A 269 15.54 -3.65 -30.98
CA ASP A 269 14.99 -4.90 -31.51
C ASP A 269 13.50 -4.77 -31.91
N LEU A 270 12.91 -3.57 -31.79
CA LEU A 270 11.53 -3.31 -32.21
C LEU A 270 11.49 -2.56 -33.55
N GLU A 271 10.70 -3.07 -34.49
CA GLU A 271 10.47 -2.42 -35.79
C GLU A 271 9.79 -1.05 -35.65
N THR A 272 8.86 -0.93 -34.69
CA THR A 272 8.19 0.33 -34.34
C THR A 272 8.43 0.63 -32.86
N GLN A 273 8.86 1.86 -32.56
CA GLN A 273 9.07 2.30 -31.18
C GLN A 273 7.75 2.38 -30.41
N PRO A 274 7.75 2.05 -29.10
CA PRO A 274 6.56 2.15 -28.27
C PRO A 274 5.99 3.58 -28.27
N THR A 275 4.66 3.68 -28.21
CA THR A 275 3.92 4.96 -28.15
C THR A 275 3.37 5.25 -26.75
N ASP A 276 3.56 4.32 -25.82
CA ASP A 276 3.17 4.41 -24.42
C ASP A 276 4.20 3.70 -23.53
N ASP A 277 3.94 3.67 -22.22
CA ASP A 277 4.82 3.02 -21.26
C ASP A 277 4.65 1.49 -21.18
N THR A 278 3.75 0.88 -21.94
CA THR A 278 3.36 -0.53 -21.77
C THR A 278 4.55 -1.48 -21.96
N THR A 279 5.37 -1.26 -22.99
CA THR A 279 6.57 -2.08 -23.25
C THR A 279 7.58 -1.96 -22.10
N LEU A 280 7.82 -0.74 -21.60
CA LEU A 280 8.70 -0.53 -20.45
C LEU A 280 8.12 -1.19 -19.19
N ARG A 281 6.81 -1.05 -18.92
CA ARG A 281 6.17 -1.63 -17.74
C ARG A 281 6.30 -3.15 -17.70
N ARG A 282 6.27 -3.84 -18.85
CA ARG A 282 6.49 -5.29 -18.90
C ARG A 282 7.91 -5.67 -18.46
N VAL A 283 8.92 -4.98 -18.98
CA VAL A 283 10.32 -5.21 -18.56
C VAL A 283 10.53 -4.89 -17.07
N GLN A 284 9.87 -3.84 -16.57
CA GLN A 284 9.89 -3.51 -15.14
C GLN A 284 9.22 -4.61 -14.30
N LEU A 285 8.09 -5.18 -14.75
CA LEU A 285 7.44 -6.31 -14.07
C LEU A 285 8.34 -7.55 -14.02
N ASP A 286 9.15 -7.80 -15.06
CA ASP A 286 10.12 -8.89 -15.06
C ASP A 286 11.21 -8.69 -14.01
N LEU A 287 11.73 -7.46 -13.89
CA LEU A 287 12.70 -7.10 -12.85
C LEU A 287 12.07 -7.23 -11.46
N ARG A 288 10.84 -6.72 -11.26
CA ARG A 288 10.13 -6.82 -9.97
C ARG A 288 9.91 -8.25 -9.54
N ALA A 289 9.59 -9.14 -10.47
CA ALA A 289 9.46 -10.56 -10.18
C ALA A 289 10.78 -11.19 -9.71
N ALA A 290 11.91 -10.81 -10.32
CA ALA A 290 13.23 -11.24 -9.87
C ALA A 290 13.60 -10.65 -8.50
N GLU A 291 13.26 -9.40 -8.21
CA GLU A 291 13.46 -8.79 -6.90
C GLU A 291 12.63 -9.48 -5.82
N VAL A 292 11.37 -9.85 -6.11
CA VAL A 292 10.52 -10.64 -5.19
C VAL A 292 11.16 -11.99 -4.89
N HIS A 293 11.64 -12.69 -5.92
CA HIS A 293 12.32 -13.97 -5.76
C HIS A 293 13.56 -13.84 -4.85
N GLU A 294 14.45 -12.88 -5.14
CA GLU A 294 15.65 -12.69 -4.34
C GLU A 294 15.34 -12.19 -2.92
N ALA A 295 14.28 -11.40 -2.72
CA ALA A 295 13.85 -10.99 -1.38
C ALA A 295 13.45 -12.22 -0.53
N ILE A 296 12.62 -13.11 -1.06
CA ILE A 296 12.23 -14.36 -0.37
C ILE A 296 13.47 -15.22 -0.09
N ARG A 297 14.39 -15.33 -1.04
CA ARG A 297 15.65 -16.07 -0.86
C ARG A 297 16.56 -15.45 0.21
N VAL A 298 16.66 -14.13 0.28
CA VAL A 298 17.44 -13.46 1.34
C VAL A 298 16.79 -13.70 2.70
N ILE A 299 15.45 -13.62 2.78
CA ILE A 299 14.70 -13.88 4.00
C ILE A 299 14.85 -15.32 4.47
N SER A 300 14.80 -16.30 3.55
CA SER A 300 14.97 -17.71 3.91
C SER A 300 16.34 -18.01 4.53
N ARG A 301 17.39 -17.29 4.13
CA ARG A 301 18.74 -17.45 4.70
C ARG A 301 18.77 -17.12 6.19
N PHE A 302 18.36 -15.92 6.57
CA PHE A 302 18.38 -15.54 7.99
C PHE A 302 17.28 -16.22 8.80
N ALA A 303 16.17 -16.65 8.16
CA ALA A 303 15.15 -17.48 8.80
C ALA A 303 15.61 -18.94 9.02
N THR A 304 16.73 -19.37 8.43
CA THR A 304 17.34 -20.70 8.62
C THR A 304 18.68 -20.64 9.35
N GLY A 305 18.96 -19.52 10.02
CA GLY A 305 20.18 -19.32 10.81
C GLY A 305 21.44 -19.12 9.96
N GLN A 306 21.32 -18.91 8.65
CA GLN A 306 22.46 -18.55 7.81
C GLN A 306 22.79 -17.06 7.96
N ASP A 307 24.09 -16.75 8.03
CA ASP A 307 24.54 -15.37 8.12
C ASP A 307 24.16 -14.56 6.86
N ILE A 308 23.70 -13.34 7.10
CA ILE A 308 23.60 -12.31 6.07
C ILE A 308 24.99 -11.73 5.91
N ILE A 309 25.60 -11.94 4.74
CA ILE A 309 27.01 -11.57 4.52
C ILE A 309 27.20 -10.05 4.59
N ARG A 310 26.20 -9.25 4.15
CA ARG A 310 26.19 -7.77 4.17
C ARG A 310 24.76 -7.23 4.20
N TYR A 311 24.51 -6.19 4.99
CA TYR A 311 23.32 -5.33 4.86
C TYR A 311 23.76 -3.86 4.92
N SER A 312 23.12 -2.98 4.16
CA SER A 312 23.37 -1.53 4.26
C SER A 312 22.21 -0.89 5.02
N ASP A 313 22.49 -0.09 6.07
CA ASP A 313 21.51 0.82 6.65
C ASP A 313 21.50 2.11 5.81
N PRO A 314 20.52 2.31 4.92
CA PRO A 314 20.53 3.44 4.00
C PRO A 314 20.13 4.76 4.67
N ILE A 315 19.73 4.72 5.95
CA ILE A 315 19.13 5.83 6.71
C ILE A 315 20.16 6.51 7.63
N GLN A 316 21.04 5.78 8.33
CA GLN A 316 21.95 6.41 9.32
C GLN A 316 23.41 6.57 8.88
N ALA A 317 23.92 5.78 7.94
CA ALA A 317 25.27 5.94 7.45
C ALA A 317 25.37 5.52 5.97
N PRO A 318 25.75 6.41 5.03
CA PRO A 318 26.24 5.97 3.74
C PRO A 318 27.58 5.24 3.94
N GLY A 319 27.49 3.96 4.31
CA GLY A 319 28.59 3.06 4.62
C GLY A 319 28.07 1.65 4.86
N VAL A 320 28.89 0.63 4.56
CA VAL A 320 28.55 -0.77 4.82
C VAL A 320 28.44 -0.96 6.34
N THR A 321 27.24 -1.22 6.84
CA THR A 321 27.04 -1.62 8.23
C THR A 321 27.24 -3.14 8.29
N THR A 322 28.03 -3.68 9.21
CA THR A 322 28.20 -5.13 9.27
C THR A 322 26.94 -5.77 9.86
N ALA A 323 26.63 -7.00 9.39
CA ALA A 323 25.55 -7.85 9.90
C ALA A 323 25.51 -7.93 11.45
N GLU A 324 26.67 -7.77 12.07
CA GLU A 324 26.96 -7.87 13.50
C GLU A 324 26.31 -6.79 14.37
N SER A 325 25.85 -5.68 13.78
CA SER A 325 25.24 -4.57 14.53
C SER A 325 23.77 -4.78 14.87
N TYR A 326 23.14 -5.81 14.30
CA TYR A 326 21.78 -6.23 14.62
C TYR A 326 21.76 -7.72 14.97
N ASP A 327 20.97 -8.10 15.98
CA ASP A 327 20.84 -9.49 16.43
C ASP A 327 19.94 -10.32 15.49
N TRP A 328 20.54 -10.83 14.41
CA TRP A 328 19.86 -11.69 13.45
C TRP A 328 19.48 -13.07 14.01
N SER A 329 20.04 -13.48 15.16
CA SER A 329 19.76 -14.80 15.74
C SER A 329 18.30 -14.99 16.12
N ARG A 330 17.56 -13.90 16.38
CA ARG A 330 16.12 -13.95 16.68
C ARG A 330 15.26 -14.33 15.49
N TRP A 331 15.77 -14.20 14.27
CA TRP A 331 15.05 -14.53 13.05
C TRP A 331 15.11 -16.02 12.71
N ASP A 332 16.08 -16.75 13.27
CA ASP A 332 16.21 -18.18 13.07
C ASP A 332 14.92 -18.90 13.48
N SER A 333 14.35 -19.63 12.54
CA SER A 333 13.14 -20.42 12.68
C SER A 333 11.90 -19.61 13.08
N ALA A 334 11.95 -18.27 12.96
CA ALA A 334 10.87 -17.38 13.40
C ALA A 334 9.88 -17.01 12.28
N VAL A 335 10.27 -17.14 11.01
CA VAL A 335 9.47 -16.70 9.84
C VAL A 335 9.10 -17.89 8.98
N ASP A 336 7.83 -17.97 8.59
CA ASP A 336 7.33 -18.90 7.59
C ASP A 336 7.52 -18.27 6.20
N TRP A 337 8.64 -18.61 5.56
CA TRP A 337 9.03 -18.13 4.24
C TRP A 337 8.68 -19.11 3.11
N GLU A 338 8.33 -20.36 3.45
CA GLU A 338 8.09 -21.44 2.46
C GLU A 338 6.76 -21.24 1.72
N THR A 339 5.78 -20.63 2.40
CA THR A 339 4.46 -20.32 1.86
C THR A 339 4.12 -18.83 2.00
N PRO A 340 4.84 -17.94 1.30
CA PRO A 340 4.67 -16.51 1.47
C PRO A 340 3.30 -16.02 0.99
N ILE A 341 2.89 -14.85 1.45
CA ILE A 341 1.73 -14.11 0.95
C ILE A 341 2.25 -13.00 0.03
N MET A 342 1.75 -12.93 -1.20
CA MET A 342 2.13 -11.86 -2.12
C MET A 342 1.12 -10.73 -2.07
N THR A 343 1.58 -9.49 -1.90
CA THR A 343 0.72 -8.29 -1.86
C THR A 343 1.28 -7.20 -2.77
N GLY A 344 0.41 -6.38 -3.37
CA GLY A 344 0.86 -5.17 -4.03
C GLY A 344 -0.26 -4.22 -4.46
N HIS A 345 0.13 -2.98 -4.75
CA HIS A 345 -0.76 -1.92 -5.22
C HIS A 345 -0.37 -1.42 -6.63
N SER A 346 -1.34 -1.11 -7.48
CA SER A 346 -1.10 -0.56 -8.83
C SER A 346 -0.20 -1.49 -9.65
N LEU A 347 0.91 -1.01 -10.23
CA LEU A 347 1.90 -1.86 -10.90
C LEU A 347 2.47 -2.95 -9.97
N GLY A 348 2.54 -2.71 -8.67
CA GLY A 348 2.91 -3.74 -7.70
C GLY A 348 1.84 -4.80 -7.49
N GLY A 349 0.57 -4.43 -7.64
CA GLY A 349 -0.54 -5.39 -7.72
C GLY A 349 -0.43 -6.24 -9.00
N THR A 350 -0.07 -5.63 -10.12
CA THR A 350 0.24 -6.36 -11.36
C THR A 350 1.44 -7.30 -11.18
N ALA A 351 2.50 -6.85 -10.49
CA ALA A 351 3.65 -7.70 -10.17
C ALA A 351 3.23 -8.91 -9.33
N ALA A 352 2.34 -8.74 -8.35
CA ALA A 352 1.76 -9.82 -7.56
C ALA A 352 1.03 -10.86 -8.42
N LEU A 353 0.24 -10.42 -9.41
CA LEU A 353 -0.41 -11.31 -10.37
C LEU A 353 0.61 -12.06 -11.23
N VAL A 354 1.63 -11.37 -11.73
CA VAL A 354 2.70 -11.95 -12.57
C VAL A 354 3.49 -13.02 -11.81
N VAL A 355 3.97 -12.74 -10.59
CA VAL A 355 4.75 -13.73 -9.82
C VAL A 355 3.90 -14.94 -9.42
N SER A 356 2.61 -14.72 -9.14
CA SER A 356 1.66 -15.81 -8.91
C SER A 356 1.53 -16.69 -10.15
N ALA A 357 1.40 -16.09 -11.34
CA ALA A 357 1.27 -16.83 -12.59
C ALA A 357 2.54 -17.60 -13.00
N ARG A 358 3.72 -17.10 -12.62
CA ARG A 358 5.00 -17.82 -12.79
C ARG A 358 5.11 -19.04 -11.89
N ASN A 359 4.39 -19.06 -10.76
CA ASN A 359 4.29 -20.20 -9.86
C ASN A 359 5.66 -20.72 -9.37
N GLU A 360 6.61 -19.80 -9.14
CA GLU A 360 7.95 -20.11 -8.62
C GLU A 360 7.94 -20.41 -7.11
N PHE A 361 6.97 -19.84 -6.40
CA PHE A 361 6.68 -20.11 -4.98
C PHE A 361 5.21 -20.49 -4.83
N ASN A 362 4.91 -21.29 -3.81
CA ASN A 362 3.54 -21.62 -3.44
C ASN A 362 3.00 -20.55 -2.48
N TYR A 363 2.26 -19.59 -3.02
CA TYR A 363 1.72 -18.50 -2.20
C TYR A 363 0.44 -18.92 -1.46
N ASP A 364 0.41 -18.71 -0.14
CA ASP A 364 -0.80 -18.95 0.68
C ASP A 364 -1.95 -17.98 0.32
N GLY A 365 -1.61 -16.86 -0.32
CA GLY A 365 -2.59 -15.94 -0.89
C GLY A 365 -1.93 -14.82 -1.68
N VAL A 366 -2.66 -14.31 -2.65
CA VAL A 366 -2.29 -13.15 -3.48
C VAL A 366 -3.29 -12.04 -3.22
N ILE A 367 -2.80 -10.88 -2.78
CA ILE A 367 -3.62 -9.73 -2.36
C ILE A 367 -3.24 -8.53 -3.21
N VAL A 368 -4.24 -7.93 -3.84
CA VAL A 368 -4.03 -7.02 -4.96
C VAL A 368 -4.93 -5.80 -4.80
N PHE A 369 -4.32 -4.61 -4.77
CA PHE A 369 -5.03 -3.33 -4.68
C PHE A 369 -4.92 -2.59 -6.02
N ASP A 370 -6.05 -2.34 -6.69
CA ASP A 370 -6.11 -1.64 -7.99
C ASP A 370 -4.99 -2.04 -8.99
N PRO A 371 -4.89 -3.31 -9.42
CA PRO A 371 -3.79 -3.76 -10.27
C PRO A 371 -3.79 -3.06 -11.64
N ALA A 372 -2.67 -2.49 -12.08
CA ALA A 372 -2.53 -1.89 -13.42
C ALA A 372 -2.48 -2.95 -14.54
N THR A 373 -3.62 -3.58 -14.82
CA THR A 373 -3.81 -4.70 -15.75
C THR A 373 -3.59 -4.38 -17.23
N GLN A 374 -3.72 -3.13 -17.68
CA GLN A 374 -3.41 -2.72 -19.06
C GLN A 374 -1.99 -3.09 -19.46
N ARG A 375 -1.07 -3.05 -18.48
CA ARG A 375 0.36 -3.32 -18.70
C ARG A 375 0.67 -4.77 -19.03
N VAL A 376 -0.29 -5.67 -18.77
CA VAL A 376 -0.18 -7.11 -19.05
C VAL A 376 -1.22 -7.58 -20.06
N GLN A 377 -1.87 -6.69 -20.82
CA GLN A 377 -2.81 -7.08 -21.88
C GLN A 377 -2.09 -7.44 -23.19
N PRO A 378 -2.39 -8.56 -23.88
CA PRO A 378 -3.28 -9.64 -23.43
C PRO A 378 -2.63 -10.47 -22.33
N TRP A 379 -3.42 -10.84 -21.32
CA TRP A 379 -2.94 -11.67 -20.21
C TRP A 379 -2.67 -13.09 -20.68
N GLN A 380 -1.48 -13.61 -20.36
CA GLN A 380 -1.02 -14.94 -20.74
C GLN A 380 -0.52 -15.66 -19.48
N GLY A 381 -1.43 -16.29 -18.74
CA GLY A 381 -1.07 -17.00 -17.52
C GLY A 381 -2.28 -17.57 -16.80
N THR A 382 -2.05 -18.58 -15.96
CA THR A 382 -3.05 -19.07 -14.99
C THR A 382 -2.63 -18.58 -13.62
N ILE A 383 -3.58 -18.16 -12.78
CA ILE A 383 -3.32 -17.79 -11.39
C ILE A 383 -3.66 -19.02 -10.53
N PRO A 384 -2.66 -19.75 -10.02
CA PRO A 384 -2.91 -21.00 -9.32
C PRO A 384 -3.22 -20.81 -7.82
N HIS A 385 -3.07 -19.59 -7.30
CA HIS A 385 -3.20 -19.26 -5.88
C HIS A 385 -4.53 -18.55 -5.56
N PRO A 386 -5.01 -18.63 -4.30
CA PRO A 386 -6.14 -17.83 -3.83
C PRO A 386 -5.90 -16.34 -4.05
N LEU A 387 -6.90 -15.64 -4.62
CA LEU A 387 -6.76 -14.23 -5.00
C LEU A 387 -7.81 -13.35 -4.29
N LEU A 388 -7.33 -12.32 -3.59
CA LEU A 388 -8.11 -11.19 -3.08
C LEU A 388 -7.78 -9.93 -3.88
N VAL A 389 -8.82 -9.26 -4.38
CA VAL A 389 -8.74 -7.98 -5.09
C VAL A 389 -9.60 -6.96 -4.36
N VAL A 390 -9.00 -5.85 -3.93
CA VAL A 390 -9.72 -4.72 -3.30
C VAL A 390 -9.47 -3.47 -4.12
N ASN A 391 -10.52 -2.95 -4.72
CA ASN A 391 -10.44 -1.86 -5.69
C ASN A 391 -10.99 -0.54 -5.15
N SER A 392 -10.49 0.57 -5.68
CA SER A 392 -11.12 1.88 -5.61
C SER A 392 -12.34 1.96 -6.54
N GLU A 393 -13.21 2.95 -6.33
CA GLU A 393 -14.30 3.23 -7.27
C GLU A 393 -13.76 3.65 -8.63
N GLU A 394 -12.68 4.44 -8.63
CA GLU A 394 -12.01 4.90 -9.85
C GLU A 394 -11.56 3.75 -10.74
N PHE A 395 -10.93 2.75 -10.15
CA PHE A 395 -10.52 1.53 -10.84
C PHE A 395 -11.72 0.73 -11.35
N ALA A 396 -12.72 0.52 -10.49
CA ALA A 396 -13.87 -0.33 -10.79
C ALA A 396 -14.69 0.15 -11.99
N VAL A 397 -14.69 1.46 -12.29
CA VAL A 397 -15.35 2.03 -13.48
C VAL A 397 -14.43 2.18 -14.68
N GLY A 398 -13.14 1.89 -14.52
CA GLY A 398 -12.11 2.08 -15.53
C GLY A 398 -11.87 0.85 -16.40
N ARG A 399 -11.08 1.06 -17.47
CA ARG A 399 -10.66 0.00 -18.40
C ARG A 399 -9.84 -1.10 -17.73
N GLU A 400 -9.13 -0.76 -16.66
CA GLU A 400 -8.36 -1.74 -15.87
C GLU A 400 -9.26 -2.85 -15.29
N TYR A 401 -10.39 -2.49 -14.69
CA TYR A 401 -11.31 -3.50 -14.16
C TYR A 401 -11.94 -4.36 -15.26
N ALA A 402 -12.21 -3.78 -16.43
CA ALA A 402 -12.71 -4.54 -17.59
C ALA A 402 -11.70 -5.62 -18.02
N ILE A 403 -10.42 -5.26 -18.17
CA ILE A 403 -9.34 -6.20 -18.52
C ILE A 403 -9.20 -7.27 -17.44
N PHE A 404 -9.17 -6.87 -16.16
CA PHE A 404 -9.14 -7.81 -15.05
C PHE A 404 -10.29 -8.83 -15.14
N LYS A 405 -11.52 -8.35 -15.28
CA LYS A 405 -12.73 -9.17 -15.31
C LYS A 405 -12.76 -10.13 -16.51
N GLU A 406 -12.35 -9.67 -17.69
CA GLU A 406 -12.47 -10.43 -18.93
C GLU A 406 -11.33 -11.41 -19.16
N GLN A 407 -10.12 -11.07 -18.72
CA GLN A 407 -8.91 -11.84 -19.02
C GLN A 407 -8.32 -12.51 -17.79
N ILE A 408 -8.17 -11.79 -16.67
CA ILE A 408 -7.38 -12.28 -15.52
C ILE A 408 -8.24 -13.15 -14.59
N ALA A 409 -9.41 -12.65 -14.18
CA ALA A 409 -10.26 -13.32 -13.20
C ALA A 409 -10.70 -14.72 -13.64
N ARG A 410 -10.81 -14.95 -14.96
CA ARG A 410 -11.15 -16.26 -15.56
C ARG A 410 -10.01 -17.27 -15.54
N THR A 411 -8.80 -16.82 -15.23
CA THR A 411 -7.61 -17.68 -15.15
C THR A 411 -7.27 -18.11 -13.73
N VAL A 412 -8.04 -17.63 -12.73
CA VAL A 412 -7.84 -17.99 -11.33
C VAL A 412 -8.47 -19.37 -11.10
N LYS A 413 -7.70 -20.30 -10.50
CA LYS A 413 -8.19 -21.67 -10.24
C LYS A 413 -9.41 -21.72 -9.34
N GLU A 414 -9.46 -20.83 -8.35
CA GLU A 414 -10.59 -20.67 -7.44
C GLU A 414 -11.25 -19.30 -7.67
N PRO A 415 -12.58 -19.18 -7.52
CA PRO A 415 -13.26 -17.90 -7.72
C PRO A 415 -12.64 -16.79 -6.86
N PRO A 416 -12.13 -15.69 -7.47
CA PRO A 416 -11.44 -14.65 -6.72
C PRO A 416 -12.39 -13.88 -5.81
N HIS A 417 -11.86 -13.39 -4.69
CA HIS A 417 -12.56 -12.48 -3.80
C HIS A 417 -12.36 -11.06 -4.29
N VAL A 418 -13.39 -10.46 -4.91
CA VAL A 418 -13.25 -9.14 -5.55
C VAL A 418 -14.19 -8.12 -4.90
N TYR A 419 -13.62 -7.02 -4.44
CA TYR A 419 -14.35 -5.96 -3.77
C TYR A 419 -14.01 -4.57 -4.31
N THR A 420 -14.91 -3.62 -4.11
CA THR A 420 -14.70 -2.19 -4.41
C THR A 420 -15.11 -1.33 -3.21
N ILE A 421 -14.36 -0.25 -2.95
CA ILE A 421 -14.68 0.76 -1.94
C ILE A 421 -15.23 2.01 -2.65
N PRO A 422 -16.57 2.27 -2.62
CA PRO A 422 -17.15 3.44 -3.27
C PRO A 422 -16.64 4.75 -2.67
N GLY A 423 -16.37 5.73 -3.53
CA GLY A 423 -15.77 7.01 -3.16
C GLY A 423 -14.25 6.99 -2.98
N ALA A 424 -13.59 5.83 -3.03
CA ALA A 424 -12.13 5.74 -3.02
C ALA A 424 -11.54 6.06 -4.41
N THR A 425 -10.33 6.62 -4.41
CA THR A 425 -9.52 6.89 -5.62
C THR A 425 -8.30 5.98 -5.67
N HIS A 426 -7.68 5.85 -6.83
CA HIS A 426 -6.54 4.95 -7.02
C HIS A 426 -5.41 5.12 -5.98
N PRO A 427 -4.89 6.33 -5.71
CA PRO A 427 -3.76 6.47 -4.79
C PRO A 427 -4.15 6.41 -3.29
N SER A 428 -5.44 6.26 -2.96
CA SER A 428 -5.94 6.27 -1.57
C SER A 428 -5.54 5.05 -0.74
N PHE A 429 -4.94 4.03 -1.37
CA PHE A 429 -4.29 2.92 -0.69
C PHE A 429 -2.89 3.26 -0.14
N SER A 430 -2.31 4.42 -0.49
CA SER A 430 -0.99 4.84 0.00
C SER A 430 -1.07 5.78 1.21
N ASP A 431 0.03 5.89 1.95
CA ASP A 431 0.13 6.75 3.13
C ASP A 431 -0.03 8.25 2.81
N VAL A 432 0.17 8.65 1.54
CA VAL A 432 0.09 10.06 1.09
C VAL A 432 -1.22 10.70 1.55
N PHE A 433 -2.33 9.97 1.43
CA PHE A 433 -3.67 10.48 1.75
C PHE A 433 -3.94 10.59 3.26
N LEU A 434 -3.16 9.89 4.09
CA LEU A 434 -3.20 10.03 5.55
C LEU A 434 -2.45 11.28 6.04
N ILE A 435 -1.61 11.86 5.18
CA ILE A 435 -0.75 13.00 5.50
C ILE A 435 -1.36 14.30 5.00
N LEU A 436 -1.91 14.27 3.78
CA LEU A 436 -2.54 15.43 3.17
C LEU A 436 -3.78 15.90 3.97
N PRO A 437 -3.99 17.22 4.09
CA PRO A 437 -5.23 17.77 4.64
C PRO A 437 -6.47 17.28 3.88
N GLN A 438 -7.57 17.06 4.59
CA GLN A 438 -8.81 16.52 4.01
C GLN A 438 -9.31 17.29 2.78
N ARG A 439 -9.22 18.63 2.79
CA ARG A 439 -9.62 19.44 1.61
C ARG A 439 -8.77 19.16 0.37
N ILE A 440 -7.49 18.83 0.53
CA ILE A 440 -6.63 18.46 -0.62
C ILE A 440 -7.06 17.10 -1.14
N ASN A 441 -7.34 16.14 -0.26
CA ASN A 441 -7.87 14.83 -0.64
C ASN A 441 -9.20 14.93 -1.40
N GLU A 442 -10.12 15.80 -0.95
CA GLU A 442 -11.39 16.03 -1.63
C GLU A 442 -11.20 16.61 -3.04
N LEU A 443 -10.18 17.46 -3.25
CA LEU A 443 -9.82 17.99 -4.57
C LEU A 443 -9.27 16.92 -5.52
N THR A 444 -8.67 15.84 -5.01
CA THR A 444 -8.27 14.69 -5.85
C THR A 444 -9.46 13.78 -6.19
N GLY A 445 -10.67 14.13 -5.77
CA GLY A 445 -11.88 13.31 -5.96
C GLY A 445 -12.08 12.21 -4.92
N LEU A 446 -11.25 12.14 -3.87
CA LEU A 446 -11.45 11.19 -2.77
C LEU A 446 -12.66 11.64 -1.93
N LYS A 447 -13.71 10.81 -1.90
CA LYS A 447 -14.99 11.12 -1.20
C LYS A 447 -15.17 10.36 0.12
N VAL A 448 -14.40 9.30 0.32
CA VAL A 448 -14.32 8.51 1.56
C VAL A 448 -13.03 8.88 2.30
N SER A 449 -13.01 8.89 3.63
CA SER A 449 -11.76 9.18 4.34
C SER A 449 -10.70 8.11 4.06
N ALA A 450 -9.44 8.53 3.96
CA ALA A 450 -8.32 7.63 3.69
C ALA A 450 -8.19 6.54 4.75
N GLU A 451 -8.43 6.88 6.02
CA GLU A 451 -8.47 5.91 7.12
C GLU A 451 -9.52 4.83 6.89
N LYS A 452 -10.68 5.21 6.35
CA LYS A 452 -11.76 4.25 6.08
C LYS A 452 -11.42 3.35 4.90
N VAL A 453 -10.72 3.85 3.88
CA VAL A 453 -10.18 3.01 2.79
C VAL A 453 -9.25 1.94 3.35
N ILE A 454 -8.27 2.35 4.16
CA ILE A 454 -7.30 1.44 4.79
C ILE A 454 -7.98 0.45 5.73
N GLU A 455 -8.95 0.91 6.55
CA GLU A 455 -9.74 0.06 7.45
C GLU A 455 -10.49 -1.04 6.68
N LEU A 456 -11.20 -0.68 5.61
CA LEU A 456 -11.97 -1.62 4.80
C LEU A 456 -11.06 -2.60 4.05
N ALA A 457 -9.96 -2.11 3.47
CA ALA A 457 -8.97 -2.92 2.79
C ALA A 457 -8.32 -3.94 3.73
N LEU A 458 -7.81 -3.50 4.89
CA LEU A 458 -7.19 -4.38 5.88
C LEU A 458 -8.20 -5.33 6.53
N GLY A 459 -9.46 -4.91 6.68
CA GLY A 459 -10.53 -5.81 7.13
C GLY A 459 -10.79 -6.95 6.14
N ALA A 460 -10.79 -6.65 4.83
CA ALA A 460 -10.92 -7.68 3.80
C ALA A 460 -9.70 -8.62 3.75
N VAL A 461 -8.50 -8.06 3.89
CA VAL A 461 -7.24 -8.83 3.96
C VAL A 461 -7.22 -9.76 5.16
N GLY A 462 -7.52 -9.25 6.36
CA GLY A 462 -7.50 -10.04 7.59
C GLY A 462 -8.46 -11.23 7.54
N ASP A 463 -9.68 -11.01 7.04
CA ASP A 463 -10.66 -12.09 6.88
C ASP A 463 -10.23 -13.09 5.80
N PHE A 464 -9.64 -12.62 4.69
CA PHE A 464 -9.12 -13.51 3.64
C PHE A 464 -8.00 -14.42 4.15
N LEU A 465 -7.00 -13.85 4.83
CA LEU A 465 -5.86 -14.60 5.38
C LEU A 465 -6.26 -15.56 6.50
N ARG A 466 -7.37 -15.33 7.19
CA ARG A 466 -7.90 -16.26 8.20
C ARG A 466 -8.80 -17.37 7.60
N GLY A 467 -8.97 -17.42 6.28
CA GLY A 467 -9.94 -18.34 5.65
C GLY A 467 -11.40 -17.94 5.92
N GLU A 468 -11.63 -16.71 6.38
CA GLU A 468 -12.92 -16.17 6.78
C GLU A 468 -13.51 -15.21 5.74
N GLY A 469 -13.10 -15.28 4.47
CA GLY A 469 -13.56 -14.37 3.42
C GLY A 469 -15.08 -14.27 3.26
N HIS A 470 -15.83 -15.29 3.73
CA HIS A 470 -17.29 -15.26 3.84
C HIS A 470 -17.83 -14.17 4.80
N LYS A 471 -17.07 -13.79 5.85
CA LYS A 471 -17.39 -12.66 6.73
C LYS A 471 -17.33 -11.34 5.97
N THR A 472 -16.28 -11.11 5.17
CA THR A 472 -16.18 -9.95 4.28
C THR A 472 -17.36 -9.90 3.32
N ARG A 473 -17.70 -11.03 2.67
CA ARG A 473 -18.86 -11.11 1.77
C ARG A 473 -20.18 -10.75 2.47
N ARG A 474 -20.40 -11.19 3.71
CA ARG A 474 -21.62 -10.86 4.48
C ARG A 474 -21.70 -9.38 4.88
N ARG A 475 -20.56 -8.72 5.12
CA ARG A 475 -20.51 -7.28 5.42
C ARG A 475 -20.59 -6.41 4.17
N ALA A 476 -20.28 -6.97 3.00
CA ALA A 476 -20.29 -6.26 1.73
C ALA A 476 -21.70 -6.24 1.10
N VAL A 477 -22.01 -5.17 0.39
CA VAL A 477 -23.23 -5.07 -0.44
C VAL A 477 -22.95 -5.75 -1.78
N ILE A 478 -23.92 -6.49 -2.34
CA ILE A 478 -23.76 -7.13 -3.65
C ILE A 478 -23.78 -6.05 -4.75
N GLY A 479 -22.75 -6.01 -5.58
CA GLY A 479 -22.68 -5.10 -6.72
C GLY A 479 -23.79 -5.40 -7.73
N CYS A 480 -24.72 -4.46 -7.91
CA CYS A 480 -25.76 -4.56 -8.93
C CYS A 480 -25.15 -4.32 -10.32
N HIS A 481 -24.67 -5.38 -10.98
CA HIS A 481 -24.43 -5.32 -12.41
C HIS A 481 -25.80 -5.26 -13.09
N GLY A 482 -26.18 -4.07 -13.56
CA GLY A 482 -27.43 -3.83 -14.27
C GLY A 482 -27.50 -4.63 -15.57
N ASN A 483 -27.92 -5.90 -15.49
CA ASN A 483 -28.66 -6.59 -16.53
C ASN A 483 -29.31 -7.85 -15.93
N GLN A 484 -30.45 -7.68 -15.24
CA GLN A 484 -31.43 -8.74 -15.16
C GLN A 484 -32.72 -8.23 -15.79
N GLY A 485 -32.97 -8.75 -17.00
CA GLY A 485 -34.29 -8.76 -17.58
C GLY A 485 -35.28 -9.34 -16.58
N LYS A 486 -36.46 -8.73 -16.56
CA LYS A 486 -37.63 -9.15 -15.78
C LYS A 486 -37.77 -10.67 -15.73
N GLY A 487 -37.86 -11.23 -14.52
CA GLY A 487 -38.55 -12.49 -14.28
C GLY A 487 -37.82 -13.50 -13.42
N ALA A 488 -37.83 -13.31 -12.10
CA ALA A 488 -37.91 -14.41 -11.15
C ALA A 488 -38.60 -13.90 -9.87
N ARG A 489 -39.86 -14.32 -9.70
CA ARG A 489 -40.64 -14.12 -8.48
C ARG A 489 -39.99 -14.90 -7.35
N GLU A 490 -39.62 -14.22 -6.28
CA GLU A 490 -39.44 -14.86 -4.98
C GLU A 490 -40.82 -15.05 -4.35
N VAL A 491 -41.15 -16.29 -4.01
CA VAL A 491 -42.39 -16.68 -3.34
C VAL A 491 -42.17 -16.56 -1.84
N THR A 492 -42.95 -15.72 -1.17
CA THR A 492 -43.14 -15.79 0.29
C THR A 492 -44.64 -15.79 0.58
N PRO A 493 -45.17 -16.75 1.34
CA PRO A 493 -46.55 -16.68 1.82
C PRO A 493 -46.59 -15.97 3.18
N ILE A 494 -47.54 -15.03 3.36
CA ILE A 494 -48.45 -14.89 4.52
C ILE A 494 -49.35 -13.65 4.27
N GLN A 495 -50.67 -13.90 4.29
CA GLN A 495 -51.82 -12.97 4.28
C GLN A 495 -52.17 -12.50 5.71
N PRO A 496 -53.19 -11.64 5.95
CA PRO A 496 -53.38 -10.27 5.47
C PRO A 496 -53.73 -9.31 6.64
N ALA A 497 -53.61 -7.99 6.45
CA ALA A 497 -54.31 -7.02 7.29
C ALA A 497 -54.88 -5.88 6.43
N ASN A 498 -56.17 -5.61 6.64
CA ASN A 498 -57.05 -4.74 5.87
C ASN A 498 -56.87 -3.23 6.16
N GLY A 499 -57.16 -2.43 5.13
CA GLY A 499 -57.73 -1.07 5.21
C GLY A 499 -56.72 0.06 5.44
N ALA A 500 -56.78 1.23 4.79
CA ALA A 500 -57.75 1.82 3.86
C ALA A 500 -57.03 2.93 3.06
N ALA A 501 -57.57 3.27 1.90
CA ALA A 501 -57.06 4.29 0.98
C ALA A 501 -57.34 5.73 1.47
N ALA A 502 -56.42 6.64 1.17
CA ALA A 502 -56.74 8.05 0.93
C ALA A 502 -55.66 8.69 0.04
N SER A 503 -56.13 9.26 -1.06
CA SER A 503 -55.46 10.08 -2.06
C SER A 503 -55.05 11.45 -1.52
N GLY A 504 -53.93 11.99 -2.00
CA GLY A 504 -53.54 13.38 -1.81
C GLY A 504 -52.37 13.76 -2.73
N GLU A 505 -52.69 14.41 -3.85
CA GLU A 505 -51.76 15.19 -4.67
C GLU A 505 -51.46 16.52 -3.97
N GLU A 506 -50.18 16.89 -3.86
CA GLU A 506 -49.61 18.22 -3.61
C GLU A 506 -48.09 18.02 -3.76
N GLY A 507 -47.26 18.71 -4.55
CA GLY A 507 -47.25 20.07 -5.03
C GLY A 507 -45.80 20.59 -4.82
N GLU A 508 -44.87 20.27 -5.74
CA GLU A 508 -43.46 20.73 -5.64
C GLU A 508 -43.27 22.12 -6.28
N GLU A 509 -42.80 23.09 -5.48
CA GLU A 509 -42.30 24.40 -5.92
C GLU A 509 -40.75 24.49 -5.85
N PRO A 510 -40.10 25.42 -6.58
CA PRO A 510 -38.78 25.21 -7.18
C PRO A 510 -37.65 26.03 -6.54
N VAL A 511 -36.65 25.37 -5.93
CA VAL A 511 -35.42 26.03 -5.42
C VAL A 511 -34.22 25.89 -6.38
N HIS A 512 -34.30 25.03 -7.41
CA HIS A 512 -33.14 24.69 -8.25
C HIS A 512 -32.87 25.57 -9.48
N ARG A 513 -33.69 26.62 -9.75
CA ARG A 513 -33.52 27.47 -10.95
C ARG A 513 -32.74 28.78 -10.76
N LYS A 514 -32.51 29.24 -9.53
CA LYS A 514 -31.78 30.51 -9.29
C LYS A 514 -30.26 30.36 -9.26
N ALA A 515 -29.73 29.20 -8.85
CA ALA A 515 -28.29 28.95 -8.78
C ALA A 515 -27.65 28.76 -10.17
N THR A 516 -28.40 28.19 -11.13
CA THR A 516 -27.93 27.93 -12.50
C THR A 516 -27.89 29.19 -13.38
N GLN A 517 -28.75 30.18 -13.13
CA GLN A 517 -28.73 31.45 -13.87
C GLN A 517 -27.67 32.44 -13.36
N ALA A 518 -27.30 32.39 -12.08
CA ALA A 518 -26.20 33.20 -11.56
C ALA A 518 -24.85 32.77 -12.15
N TRP A 519 -24.63 31.46 -12.28
CA TRP A 519 -23.39 30.89 -12.82
C TRP A 519 -23.17 31.20 -14.30
N GLU A 520 -24.21 31.12 -15.15
CA GLU A 520 -24.09 31.44 -16.57
C GLU A 520 -23.88 32.95 -16.82
N LYS A 521 -24.35 33.82 -15.91
CA LYS A 521 -24.11 35.27 -15.98
C LYS A 521 -22.69 35.67 -15.54
N GLU A 522 -22.11 34.93 -14.59
CA GLU A 522 -20.71 35.06 -14.15
C GLU A 522 -19.72 34.59 -15.24
N LYS A 523 -20.05 33.47 -15.89
CA LYS A 523 -19.28 32.87 -17.00
C LYS A 523 -19.19 33.78 -18.21
N MET A 524 -20.28 34.48 -18.56
CA MET A 524 -20.27 35.46 -19.66
C MET A 524 -19.47 36.73 -19.34
N ARG A 525 -19.34 37.12 -18.07
CA ARG A 525 -18.49 38.26 -17.65
C ARG A 525 -17.00 37.93 -17.71
N MET A 526 -16.62 36.68 -17.41
CA MET A 526 -15.22 36.23 -17.50
C MET A 526 -14.74 36.06 -18.95
N ILE A 527 -15.63 35.72 -19.88
CA ILE A 527 -15.30 35.63 -21.32
C ILE A 527 -15.08 37.01 -21.95
N ALA A 528 -15.63 38.09 -21.37
CA ALA A 528 -15.61 39.43 -21.95
C ALA A 528 -14.40 40.31 -21.56
N GLY A 529 -13.45 39.81 -20.75
CA GLY A 529 -12.15 40.47 -20.55
C GLY A 529 -12.19 41.94 -20.10
N GLN A 530 -13.08 42.31 -19.18
CA GLN A 530 -13.06 43.66 -18.56
C GLN A 530 -12.37 43.63 -17.19
N GLU A 531 -11.29 44.40 -17.07
CA GLU A 531 -10.65 44.71 -15.79
C GLU A 531 -11.54 45.63 -14.94
N VAL A 532 -11.68 45.29 -13.66
CA VAL A 532 -12.22 46.20 -12.64
C VAL A 532 -11.07 46.56 -11.70
N VAL A 533 -10.59 47.79 -11.83
CA VAL A 533 -9.73 48.46 -10.84
C VAL A 533 -10.62 48.95 -9.70
N GLY A 534 -10.28 48.60 -8.46
CA GLY A 534 -10.97 49.04 -7.26
C GLY A 534 -10.15 48.77 -5.99
N ASP A 535 -10.10 49.79 -5.15
CA ASP A 535 -9.07 50.10 -4.15
C ASP A 535 -9.03 49.21 -2.89
N ALA A 536 -7.93 49.36 -2.14
CA ALA A 536 -7.45 48.59 -1.00
C ALA A 536 -8.47 48.03 0.02
N GLY A 537 -8.28 46.76 0.42
CA GLY A 537 -8.93 46.17 1.59
C GLY A 537 -8.71 44.65 1.73
N THR A 538 -7.79 44.26 2.61
CA THR A 538 -7.39 42.90 3.01
C THR A 538 -8.55 41.91 3.18
N THR A 539 -8.57 40.75 2.49
CA THR A 539 -9.19 39.50 2.99
C THR A 539 -8.63 38.26 2.27
N MET A 540 -8.27 37.23 3.06
CA MET A 540 -7.91 35.87 2.64
C MET A 540 -9.01 35.22 1.78
N GLN A 541 -9.01 35.42 0.46
CA GLN A 541 -9.90 34.65 -0.44
C GLN A 541 -9.35 34.42 -1.86
N SER A 542 -8.17 34.93 -2.23
CA SER A 542 -7.59 34.70 -3.57
C SER A 542 -6.66 33.48 -3.69
N LEU A 543 -6.43 32.73 -2.59
CA LEU A 543 -5.49 31.60 -2.56
C LEU A 543 -6.09 30.24 -2.98
N VAL A 544 -7.40 30.16 -3.21
CA VAL A 544 -8.07 28.88 -3.51
C VAL A 544 -7.94 28.47 -4.99
N GLY A 545 -7.64 29.41 -5.89
CA GLY A 545 -7.51 29.14 -7.33
C GLY A 545 -6.13 28.65 -7.80
N LYS A 546 -5.13 28.54 -6.91
CA LYS A 546 -3.73 28.21 -7.28
C LYS A 546 -3.19 26.93 -6.61
N GLY A 547 -3.99 26.26 -5.79
CA GLY A 547 -3.64 25.00 -5.13
C GLY A 547 -3.77 23.74 -6.01
N THR A 548 -4.47 23.84 -7.14
CA THR A 548 -4.75 22.72 -8.07
C THR A 548 -3.51 22.19 -8.79
N ILE A 549 -2.40 22.93 -8.78
CA ILE A 549 -1.21 22.61 -9.57
C ILE A 549 -0.23 21.73 -8.75
N ALA A 550 -0.26 21.80 -7.43
CA ALA A 550 0.57 20.96 -6.56
C ALA A 550 0.02 19.52 -6.44
N SER A 551 -1.29 19.32 -6.63
CA SER A 551 -1.87 17.98 -6.74
C SER A 551 -1.37 17.25 -7.99
N ASP A 552 -1.25 17.93 -9.14
CA ASP A 552 -0.83 17.30 -10.40
C ASP A 552 0.57 16.65 -10.31
N ALA A 553 1.49 17.25 -9.53
CA ALA A 553 2.85 16.72 -9.37
C ALA A 553 2.95 15.51 -8.42
N LEU A 554 2.03 15.40 -7.45
CA LEU A 554 1.84 14.18 -6.65
C LEU A 554 1.02 13.13 -7.39
N MET A 555 0.21 13.55 -8.36
CA MET A 555 -0.77 12.76 -9.10
C MET A 555 -0.30 12.45 -10.52
N GLY A 556 1.00 12.19 -10.73
CA GLY A 556 1.58 11.88 -12.04
C GLY A 556 0.93 10.66 -12.70
N GLN A 557 -0.21 10.89 -13.31
CA GLN A 557 -0.81 10.14 -14.38
C GLN A 557 -0.79 11.08 -15.58
N GLY A 558 -0.01 10.72 -16.59
CA GLY A 558 -0.14 11.32 -17.91
C GLY A 558 -1.52 10.96 -18.48
N THR A 559 -2.54 11.76 -18.17
CA THR A 559 -3.67 11.94 -19.06
C THR A 559 -3.41 13.21 -19.87
N MET A 560 -2.73 13.06 -21.00
CA MET A 560 -2.81 14.07 -22.05
C MET A 560 -4.22 14.03 -22.65
N PRO A 561 -4.84 15.18 -22.97
CA PRO A 561 -6.13 15.21 -23.64
C PRO A 561 -5.94 14.66 -25.06
N GLY A 562 -6.42 13.43 -25.29
CA GLY A 562 -6.43 12.84 -26.62
C GLY A 562 -7.21 13.74 -27.59
N GLN A 563 -6.50 14.35 -28.53
CA GLN A 563 -7.11 14.87 -29.74
C GLN A 563 -7.69 13.67 -30.50
N ASN A 564 -9.01 13.66 -30.67
CA ASN A 564 -9.71 12.77 -31.60
C ASN A 564 -9.13 12.95 -33.01
N PRO A 565 -8.53 11.92 -33.64
CA PRO A 565 -8.48 11.84 -35.08
C PRO A 565 -9.73 11.10 -35.55
N ALA A 566 -10.59 11.83 -36.26
CA ALA A 566 -11.56 11.35 -37.24
C ALA A 566 -12.16 9.94 -37.05
N GLY A 567 -13.38 9.92 -36.51
CA GLY A 567 -14.51 9.05 -36.89
C GLY A 567 -14.25 7.65 -37.44
N GLU A 568 -14.18 6.67 -36.54
CA GLU A 568 -14.73 5.33 -36.79
C GLU A 568 -15.58 4.91 -35.58
N ASN A 569 -16.86 4.65 -35.82
CA ASN A 569 -17.81 4.16 -34.83
C ASN A 569 -17.48 2.71 -34.48
N VAL A 570 -16.73 2.49 -33.39
CA VAL A 570 -16.66 1.17 -32.73
C VAL A 570 -17.70 1.14 -31.61
N ALA A 571 -18.52 0.10 -31.63
CA ALA A 571 -19.71 -0.05 -30.79
C ALA A 571 -19.38 -0.22 -29.29
N GLY A 572 -19.78 0.77 -28.47
CA GLY A 572 -20.26 0.64 -27.09
C GLY A 572 -19.48 -0.21 -26.07
N ASP A 573 -18.40 0.32 -25.50
CA ASP A 573 -17.79 -0.25 -24.29
C ASP A 573 -18.69 0.00 -23.07
N GLY A 574 -19.31 -1.06 -22.56
CA GLY A 574 -20.20 -1.06 -21.39
C GLY A 574 -19.48 -0.90 -20.05
N LEU A 575 -18.74 0.19 -19.85
CA LEU A 575 -18.11 0.50 -18.56
C LEU A 575 -19.18 0.75 -17.47
N PRO A 576 -18.94 0.32 -16.21
CA PRO A 576 -19.88 0.55 -15.12
C PRO A 576 -20.14 2.05 -14.89
N ARG A 577 -21.41 2.43 -14.71
CA ARG A 577 -21.78 3.82 -14.39
C ARG A 577 -21.55 4.09 -12.90
N ARG A 578 -21.01 5.28 -12.56
CA ARG A 578 -20.95 5.76 -11.17
C ARG A 578 -22.34 6.15 -10.65
N PRO A 579 -22.62 5.99 -9.34
CA PRO A 579 -21.76 5.38 -8.31
C PRO A 579 -21.88 3.85 -8.25
N VAL A 580 -20.81 3.17 -7.84
CA VAL A 580 -20.74 1.69 -7.74
C VAL A 580 -21.41 1.15 -6.46
N GLY A 581 -21.64 2.02 -5.46
CA GLY A 581 -22.31 1.73 -4.19
C GLY A 581 -22.40 2.97 -3.32
N LYS A 582 -22.78 2.83 -2.04
CA LYS A 582 -22.73 3.97 -1.11
C LYS A 582 -21.30 4.20 -0.62
N ILE A 583 -20.93 5.47 -0.48
CA ILE A 583 -19.60 5.90 -0.04
C ILE A 583 -19.26 5.28 1.32
N GLY A 584 -18.06 4.71 1.44
CA GLY A 584 -17.57 4.12 2.69
C GLY A 584 -18.10 2.72 3.03
N GLU A 585 -18.81 2.08 2.09
CA GLU A 585 -19.15 0.66 2.15
C GLU A 585 -18.12 -0.21 1.40
N LEU A 586 -18.26 -1.53 1.49
CA LEU A 586 -17.54 -2.48 0.66
C LEU A 586 -18.56 -3.13 -0.29
N VAL A 587 -18.28 -3.11 -1.59
CA VAL A 587 -19.13 -3.73 -2.62
C VAL A 587 -18.47 -5.02 -3.08
N TRP A 588 -19.18 -6.14 -3.04
CA TRP A 588 -18.70 -7.44 -3.50
C TRP A 588 -19.10 -7.70 -4.96
N HIS A 589 -18.14 -8.15 -5.76
CA HIS A 589 -18.34 -8.58 -7.15
C HIS A 589 -18.26 -10.10 -7.23
N PRO A 590 -19.36 -10.81 -7.51
CA PRO A 590 -19.34 -12.26 -7.65
C PRO A 590 -18.65 -12.68 -8.94
N TYR A 591 -17.75 -13.65 -8.84
CA TYR A 591 -17.16 -14.38 -9.95
C TYR A 591 -17.56 -15.85 -9.79
N HIS A 592 -18.07 -16.45 -10.85
CA HIS A 592 -18.55 -17.83 -10.90
C HIS A 592 -17.71 -18.64 -11.88
#